data_AF-A0A1F8SLE8-F1
#
_entry.id   AF-A0A1F8SLE8-F1
#
_cell.length_a   1.000
_cell.length_b   1.000
_cell.length_c   1.000
_cell.angle_alpha   90.00
_cell.angle_beta   90.00
_cell.angle_gamma   90.00
#
_symmetry.space_group_name_H-M   'P 1'
#
loop_
_entity.id
_entity.type
_entity.pdbx_description
1 polymer ?
#
loop_
_entity_poly.entity_id
_entity_poly.type
_entity_poly.pdbx_seq_one_letter_code
_entity_poly.pdbx_strand_id
1 'polypeptide(L)'
;MINSPIHPGHRVFILLFLVSILQPGIFSRSTKTYAHPLSWIRMNPLAKRTEYNPVQFARLENTQDTNQPTLLRYFTRLFGNDWLGADWVYIGLSDYRYPALDKNGQQLYVSDPLTGVKTAQWRYARFWTDPGPGLLKIGDTLWVWGFDAGAYTIYADSILVNLPVRVAPPADVTTSGNILSVMGQTLSILDAGGLKYTISVDPFTTFSFSAGEGLPRPREGLWLNISWLTGSTGLLGRYNGFHGAYHGILRLDFSRP
;
A
#
# COMPACT_ATOMS: atom_id res chain seq x y z
N MET A 1 -0.72 40.97 -38.02
CA MET A 1 -0.03 40.29 -36.90
C MET A 1 -0.89 39.11 -36.49
N ILE A 2 -0.44 37.88 -36.77
CA ILE A 2 -1.18 36.64 -36.47
C ILE A 2 -0.55 36.06 -35.21
N ASN A 3 -1.24 36.14 -34.08
CA ASN A 3 -0.85 35.48 -32.85
C ASN A 3 -1.49 34.09 -32.83
N SER A 4 -0.73 33.05 -33.16
CA SER A 4 -1.16 31.67 -32.98
C SER A 4 -1.19 31.31 -31.48
N PRO A 5 -2.28 30.75 -30.95
CA PRO A 5 -2.33 30.29 -29.58
C PRO A 5 -1.47 29.04 -29.41
N ILE A 6 -0.54 29.08 -28.47
CA ILE A 6 0.28 27.92 -28.10
C ILE A 6 -0.63 26.92 -27.38
N HIS A 7 -0.84 25.75 -27.99
CA HIS A 7 -1.66 24.69 -27.42
C HIS A 7 -1.07 24.16 -26.10
N PRO A 8 -1.89 23.97 -25.05
CA PRO A 8 -1.44 23.54 -23.73
C PRO A 8 -0.77 22.15 -23.71
N GLY A 9 -1.01 21.31 -24.72
CA GLY A 9 -0.39 19.99 -24.84
C GLY A 9 1.13 20.01 -25.03
N HIS A 10 1.71 21.08 -25.59
CA HIS A 10 3.17 21.16 -25.77
C HIS A 10 3.94 21.43 -24.48
N ARG A 11 3.33 22.04 -23.47
CA ARG A 11 4.01 22.37 -22.21
C ARG A 11 4.22 21.15 -21.30
N VAL A 12 3.29 20.19 -21.34
CA VAL A 12 3.37 18.96 -20.53
C VAL A 12 4.45 18.02 -21.07
N PHE A 13 4.57 17.91 -22.39
CA PHE A 13 5.60 17.09 -23.03
C PHE A 13 7.02 17.62 -22.79
N ILE A 14 7.21 18.94 -22.81
CA ILE A 14 8.51 19.57 -22.52
C ILE A 14 8.94 19.31 -21.07
N LEU A 15 8.01 19.34 -20.12
CA LEU A 15 8.33 19.12 -18.71
C LEU A 15 8.76 17.67 -18.42
N LEU A 16 8.02 16.69 -18.95
CA LEU A 16 8.36 15.27 -18.80
C LEU A 16 9.70 14.93 -19.47
N PHE A 17 9.96 15.50 -20.65
CA PHE A 17 11.21 15.29 -21.39
C PHE A 17 12.43 15.95 -20.72
N LEU A 18 12.27 17.15 -20.14
CA LEU A 18 13.33 17.83 -19.37
C LEU A 18 13.70 17.08 -18.10
N VAL A 19 12.71 16.49 -17.40
CA VAL A 19 12.96 15.65 -16.22
C VAL A 19 13.74 14.38 -16.61
N SER A 20 13.46 13.80 -17.78
CA SER A 20 14.21 12.62 -18.27
C SER A 20 15.66 12.94 -18.66
N ILE A 21 15.94 14.12 -19.21
CA ILE A 21 17.29 14.49 -19.70
C ILE A 21 18.20 15.02 -18.58
N LEU A 22 17.67 15.68 -17.54
CA LEU A 22 18.47 16.24 -16.45
C LEU A 22 18.93 15.21 -15.40
N GLN A 23 18.45 13.97 -15.46
CA GLN A 23 18.74 12.96 -14.44
C GLN A 23 20.18 12.42 -14.39
N PRO A 24 20.92 12.16 -15.50
CA PRO A 24 22.23 11.50 -15.40
C PRO A 24 23.31 12.32 -14.68
N GLY A 25 23.24 13.66 -14.71
CA GLY A 25 24.30 14.54 -14.20
C GLY A 25 24.40 14.65 -12.67
N ILE A 26 23.32 14.38 -11.94
CA ILE A 26 23.26 14.54 -10.48
C ILE A 26 23.69 13.25 -9.75
N PHE A 27 23.60 12.09 -10.40
CA PHE A 27 23.82 10.77 -9.76
C PHE A 27 25.29 10.38 -9.53
N SER A 28 26.26 11.08 -10.13
CA SER A 28 27.68 10.70 -9.99
C SER A 28 28.34 11.12 -8.65
N ARG A 29 27.66 11.88 -7.77
CA ARG A 29 28.33 12.50 -6.60
C ARG A 29 27.98 11.92 -5.21
N SER A 30 27.05 10.96 -5.06
CA SER A 30 26.55 10.58 -3.71
C SER A 30 26.83 9.15 -3.21
N THR A 31 27.75 8.39 -3.82
CA THR A 31 27.90 6.93 -3.54
C THR A 31 29.07 6.54 -2.63
N LYS A 32 29.64 7.44 -1.82
CA LYS A 32 30.72 7.05 -0.88
C LYS A 32 30.29 7.26 0.58
N THR A 33 30.43 6.16 1.33
CA THR A 33 30.31 5.94 2.79
C THR A 33 28.93 5.84 3.43
N TYR A 34 28.47 4.60 3.72
CA TYR A 34 27.69 4.29 4.93
C TYR A 34 28.05 2.89 5.45
N ALA A 35 28.41 2.82 6.74
CA ALA A 35 28.63 1.60 7.51
C ALA A 35 27.29 0.98 7.94
N HIS A 36 27.25 -0.35 8.13
CA HIS A 36 26.04 -1.11 8.50
C HIS A 36 25.47 -0.68 9.87
N PRO A 37 24.19 -0.23 9.95
CA PRO A 37 23.58 0.30 11.18
C PRO A 37 23.13 -0.76 12.20
N LEU A 38 23.30 -2.07 11.93
CA LEU A 38 22.90 -3.16 12.83
C LEU A 38 23.99 -3.62 13.81
N SER A 39 25.19 -3.05 13.73
CA SER A 39 26.30 -3.45 14.60
C SER A 39 26.08 -3.06 16.08
N TRP A 40 25.16 -2.13 16.37
CA TRP A 40 24.93 -1.60 17.72
C TRP A 40 23.90 -2.38 18.54
N ILE A 41 22.97 -3.09 17.89
CA ILE A 41 21.90 -3.83 18.59
C ILE A 41 22.42 -5.14 19.22
N ARG A 42 23.60 -5.63 18.80
CA ARG A 42 24.23 -6.84 19.36
C ARG A 42 25.00 -6.60 20.68
N MET A 43 25.09 -5.37 21.17
CA MET A 43 25.98 -5.00 22.28
C MET A 43 25.25 -4.45 23.53
N ASN A 44 24.02 -4.88 23.81
CA ASN A 44 23.37 -4.51 25.07
C ASN A 44 23.21 -5.74 26.01
N PRO A 45 24.10 -5.93 27.00
CA PRO A 45 24.05 -7.07 27.92
C PRO A 45 22.94 -6.98 28.99
N LEU A 46 22.12 -5.92 29.00
CA LEU A 46 21.13 -5.65 30.06
C LEU A 46 19.67 -5.89 29.65
N ALA A 47 19.39 -6.31 28.41
CA ALA A 47 18.03 -6.66 27.99
C ALA A 47 17.66 -8.04 28.55
N LYS A 48 16.94 -8.05 29.69
CA LYS A 48 16.29 -9.25 30.24
C LYS A 48 15.50 -9.96 29.13
N ARG A 49 15.72 -11.27 29.00
CA ARG A 49 15.01 -12.24 28.14
C ARG A 49 13.50 -11.96 28.13
N THR A 50 13.05 -11.13 27.20
CA THR A 50 11.66 -11.04 26.78
C THR A 50 11.53 -12.05 25.67
N GLU A 51 10.54 -12.94 25.76
CA GLU A 51 10.33 -14.00 24.79
C GLU A 51 10.29 -13.44 23.36
N TYR A 52 11.04 -14.11 22.52
CA TYR A 52 11.33 -13.73 21.15
C TYR A 52 10.03 -13.81 20.34
N ASN A 53 9.40 -12.67 20.02
CA ASN A 53 8.24 -12.64 19.13
C ASN A 53 8.73 -12.56 17.67
N PRO A 54 8.68 -13.65 16.88
CA PRO A 54 9.14 -13.65 15.50
C PRO A 54 8.38 -12.64 14.62
N VAL A 55 7.15 -12.26 14.97
CA VAL A 55 6.40 -11.20 14.29
C VAL A 55 7.02 -9.83 14.53
N GLN A 56 7.53 -9.56 15.74
CA GLN A 56 8.22 -8.30 16.06
C GLN A 56 9.61 -8.22 15.44
N PHE A 57 10.32 -9.34 15.33
CA PHE A 57 11.63 -9.39 14.67
C PHE A 57 11.52 -9.25 13.14
N ALA A 58 10.56 -9.94 12.52
CA ALA A 58 10.22 -9.74 11.11
C ALA A 58 9.79 -8.29 10.82
N ARG A 59 9.10 -7.63 11.77
CA ARG A 59 8.81 -6.19 11.69
C ARG A 59 10.07 -5.31 11.71
N LEU A 60 11.11 -5.68 12.45
CA LEU A 60 12.36 -4.89 12.55
C LEU A 60 13.30 -5.08 11.34
N GLU A 61 13.48 -6.30 10.85
CA GLU A 61 14.35 -6.56 9.68
C GLU A 61 13.83 -5.89 8.40
N ASN A 62 12.51 -5.79 8.24
CA ASN A 62 11.88 -5.16 7.08
C ASN A 62 11.98 -3.61 7.09
N THR A 63 12.26 -3.00 8.24
CA THR A 63 12.32 -1.52 8.37
C THR A 63 13.63 -0.89 7.95
N GLN A 64 14.70 -1.66 7.83
CA GLN A 64 16.06 -1.13 7.62
C GLN A 64 16.57 -1.28 6.19
N ASP A 65 15.67 -1.55 5.25
CA ASP A 65 16.06 -1.93 3.92
C ASP A 65 16.51 -0.72 3.11
N THR A 66 17.83 -0.50 3.18
CA THR A 66 18.62 0.43 2.38
C THR A 66 18.63 0.03 0.89
N ASN A 67 17.87 -1.01 0.53
CA ASN A 67 17.84 -1.69 -0.77
C ASN A 67 16.75 -1.20 -1.73
N GLN A 68 15.93 -0.21 -1.37
CA GLN A 68 15.02 0.39 -2.35
C GLN A 68 15.83 1.03 -3.49
N PRO A 69 15.53 0.70 -4.77
CA PRO A 69 16.18 1.32 -5.91
C PRO A 69 16.09 2.85 -5.83
N THR A 70 17.15 3.56 -6.16
CA THR A 70 17.23 5.02 -6.05
C THR A 70 16.09 5.73 -6.78
N LEU A 71 15.63 5.15 -7.91
CA LEU A 71 14.49 5.65 -8.67
C LEU A 71 13.18 5.63 -7.86
N LEU A 72 12.93 4.55 -7.09
CA LEU A 72 11.75 4.43 -6.24
C LEU A 72 11.74 5.53 -5.18
N ARG A 73 12.88 5.76 -4.52
CA ARG A 73 13.03 6.85 -3.54
C ARG A 73 12.73 8.22 -4.15
N TYR A 74 13.10 8.45 -5.41
CA TYR A 74 12.82 9.70 -6.11
C TYR A 74 11.31 9.89 -6.37
N PHE A 75 10.63 8.86 -6.88
CA PHE A 75 9.18 8.91 -7.11
C PHE A 75 8.40 9.08 -5.80
N THR A 76 8.75 8.32 -4.77
CA THR A 76 8.26 8.45 -3.39
C THR A 76 8.40 9.88 -2.86
N ARG A 77 9.52 10.56 -3.16
CA ARG A 77 9.74 11.95 -2.76
C ARG A 77 8.87 12.94 -3.54
N LEU A 78 8.61 12.68 -4.82
CA LEU A 78 7.84 13.58 -5.69
C LEU A 78 6.32 13.48 -5.48
N PHE A 79 5.81 12.25 -5.36
CA PHE A 79 4.37 11.97 -5.39
C PHE A 79 3.80 11.63 -4.00
N GLY A 80 4.64 11.68 -2.96
CA GLY A 80 4.29 11.16 -1.64
C GLY A 80 4.31 9.63 -1.64
N ASN A 81 3.65 9.03 -0.66
CA ASN A 81 3.67 7.56 -0.49
C ASN A 81 2.35 6.90 -0.82
N ASP A 82 1.33 7.72 -1.06
CA ASP A 82 -0.04 7.30 -1.31
C ASP A 82 -0.22 6.62 -2.68
N TRP A 83 0.83 6.61 -3.53
CA TRP A 83 0.81 5.97 -4.85
C TRP A 83 1.40 4.55 -4.84
N LEU A 84 2.05 4.10 -3.75
CA LEU A 84 2.65 2.78 -3.69
C LEU A 84 1.54 1.72 -3.60
N GLY A 85 1.43 0.90 -4.64
CA GLY A 85 0.33 -0.06 -4.82
C GLY A 85 -0.86 0.48 -5.61
N ALA A 86 -0.84 1.74 -6.06
CA ALA A 86 -1.92 2.29 -6.87
C ALA A 86 -2.06 1.56 -8.22
N ASP A 87 -3.27 1.37 -8.69
CA ASP A 87 -3.57 0.88 -10.03
C ASP A 87 -4.06 1.99 -10.95
N TRP A 88 -4.46 3.14 -10.37
CA TRP A 88 -5.03 4.26 -11.08
C TRP A 88 -4.57 5.60 -10.52
N VAL A 89 -4.49 6.60 -11.40
CA VAL A 89 -4.22 8.01 -11.07
C VAL A 89 -5.34 8.88 -11.59
N TYR A 90 -5.84 9.77 -10.74
CA TYR A 90 -6.79 10.80 -11.12
C TYR A 90 -6.10 11.97 -11.82
N ILE A 91 -6.65 12.39 -12.95
CA ILE A 91 -6.19 13.55 -13.72
C ILE A 91 -7.30 14.60 -13.72
N GLY A 92 -7.19 15.60 -12.85
CA GLY A 92 -8.10 16.73 -12.81
C GLY A 92 -7.48 17.94 -12.14
N LEU A 93 -8.13 19.10 -12.27
CA LEU A 93 -7.63 20.37 -11.74
C LEU A 93 -7.77 20.49 -10.22
N SER A 94 -8.62 19.68 -9.60
CA SER A 94 -8.84 19.62 -8.14
C SER A 94 -8.78 18.17 -7.67
N ASP A 95 -8.55 17.95 -6.37
CA ASP A 95 -8.59 16.59 -5.81
C ASP A 95 -9.97 15.95 -6.02
N TYR A 96 -9.99 14.66 -6.36
CA TYR A 96 -11.24 13.92 -6.45
C TYR A 96 -11.79 13.73 -5.03
N ARG A 97 -13.07 14.03 -4.81
CA ARG A 97 -13.72 13.90 -3.50
C ARG A 97 -14.85 12.87 -3.57
N TYR A 98 -14.99 12.08 -2.52
CA TYR A 98 -16.06 11.11 -2.37
C TYR A 98 -16.56 11.05 -0.92
N PRO A 99 -17.80 10.60 -0.65
CA PRO A 99 -18.33 10.55 0.70
C PRO A 99 -17.44 9.72 1.62
N ALA A 100 -17.10 10.24 2.80
CA ALA A 100 -16.46 9.45 3.82
C ALA A 100 -17.49 8.46 4.40
N LEU A 101 -17.20 7.16 4.33
CA LEU A 101 -18.10 6.13 4.82
C LEU A 101 -17.63 5.58 6.18
N ASP A 102 -18.59 5.19 7.01
CA ASP A 102 -18.36 4.45 8.26
C ASP A 102 -18.20 2.93 7.98
N LYS A 103 -18.06 2.13 9.05
CA LYS A 103 -17.94 0.66 8.97
C LYS A 103 -19.21 -0.04 8.47
N ASN A 104 -20.33 0.68 8.38
CA ASN A 104 -21.60 0.18 7.87
C ASN A 104 -21.89 0.69 6.45
N GLY A 105 -20.94 1.43 5.84
CA GLY A 105 -21.11 2.05 4.53
C GLY A 105 -21.98 3.30 4.54
N GLN A 106 -22.32 3.86 5.70
CA GLN A 106 -23.10 5.09 5.82
C GLN A 106 -22.21 6.33 5.75
N GLN A 107 -22.72 7.41 5.16
CA GLN A 107 -21.98 8.67 5.09
C GLN A 107 -21.76 9.25 6.48
N LEU A 108 -20.50 9.60 6.76
CA LEU A 108 -20.09 10.22 8.01
C LEU A 108 -20.48 11.70 8.04
N TYR A 109 -21.07 12.11 9.15
CA TYR A 109 -21.37 13.50 9.46
C TYR A 109 -20.67 13.89 10.76
N VAL A 110 -20.06 15.07 10.78
CA VAL A 110 -19.52 15.67 12.00
C VAL A 110 -20.47 16.78 12.44
N SER A 111 -20.96 16.68 13.67
CA SER A 111 -21.78 17.72 14.29
C SER A 111 -20.86 18.73 14.96
N ASP A 112 -21.04 20.01 14.63
CA ASP A 112 -20.43 21.10 15.38
C ASP A 112 -21.03 21.12 16.81
N PRO A 113 -20.21 21.09 17.87
CA PRO A 113 -20.70 21.07 19.25
C PRO A 113 -21.36 22.37 19.70
N LEU A 114 -21.06 23.50 19.06
CA LEU A 114 -21.61 24.81 19.40
C LEU A 114 -22.93 25.09 18.67
N THR A 115 -22.99 24.75 17.38
CA THR A 115 -24.14 25.09 16.53
C THR A 115 -25.09 23.92 16.30
N GLY A 116 -24.66 22.68 16.54
CA GLY A 116 -25.42 21.46 16.24
C GLY A 116 -25.54 21.17 14.74
N VAL A 117 -24.91 21.96 13.87
CA VAL A 117 -24.96 21.77 12.42
C VAL A 117 -24.14 20.55 12.03
N LYS A 118 -24.77 19.63 11.28
CA LYS A 118 -24.11 18.43 10.74
C LYS A 118 -23.47 18.73 9.40
N THR A 119 -22.17 18.51 9.29
CA THR A 119 -21.40 18.65 8.05
C THR A 119 -21.00 17.28 7.51
N ALA A 120 -21.32 17.04 6.24
CA ALA A 120 -20.92 15.82 5.54
C ALA A 120 -19.39 15.79 5.41
N GLN A 121 -18.78 14.66 5.80
CA GLN A 121 -17.35 14.45 5.64
C GLN A 121 -17.04 13.87 4.27
N TRP A 122 -15.94 14.35 3.69
CA TRP A 122 -15.45 13.94 2.37
C TRP A 122 -14.04 13.38 2.50
N ARG A 123 -13.77 12.31 1.75
CA ARG A 123 -12.42 11.83 1.51
C ARG A 123 -11.93 12.37 0.18
N TYR A 124 -10.63 12.62 0.10
CA TYR A 124 -9.97 13.09 -1.10
C TYR A 124 -8.99 12.02 -1.59
N ALA A 125 -8.92 11.82 -2.90
CA ALA A 125 -7.99 10.87 -3.52
C ALA A 125 -7.40 11.42 -4.82
N ARG A 126 -6.15 11.05 -5.07
CA ARG A 126 -5.47 11.22 -6.36
C ARG A 126 -5.05 9.89 -6.98
N PHE A 127 -4.92 8.87 -6.16
CA PHE A 127 -4.52 7.53 -6.56
C PHE A 127 -5.59 6.57 -6.08
N TRP A 128 -5.77 5.48 -6.82
CA TRP A 128 -6.65 4.39 -6.44
C TRP A 128 -5.94 3.08 -6.69
N THR A 129 -6.17 2.08 -5.85
CA THR A 129 -5.71 0.71 -6.04
C THR A 129 -6.93 -0.20 -6.05
N ASP A 130 -6.95 -1.16 -6.96
CA ASP A 130 -8.02 -2.15 -6.95
C ASP A 130 -7.82 -3.07 -5.72
N PRO A 131 -8.91 -3.61 -5.14
CA PRO A 131 -8.81 -4.48 -3.98
C PRO A 131 -7.82 -5.64 -4.22
N GLY A 132 -6.76 -5.70 -3.41
CA GLY A 132 -5.66 -6.62 -3.68
C GLY A 132 -4.58 -6.64 -2.59
N PRO A 133 -3.43 -7.30 -2.86
CA PRO A 133 -2.33 -7.43 -1.90
C PRO A 133 -1.78 -6.11 -1.39
N GLY A 134 -1.80 -5.05 -2.20
CA GLY A 134 -1.30 -3.73 -1.83
C GLY A 134 -2.17 -2.98 -0.81
N LEU A 135 -3.32 -3.53 -0.41
CA LEU A 135 -4.14 -3.00 0.68
C LEU A 135 -3.98 -3.78 1.98
N LEU A 136 -3.26 -4.89 1.97
CA LEU A 136 -3.11 -5.78 3.12
C LEU A 136 -2.05 -5.25 4.08
N LYS A 137 -2.30 -5.33 5.38
CA LYS A 137 -1.35 -4.91 6.42
C LYS A 137 -0.82 -6.13 7.18
N ILE A 138 0.45 -6.04 7.59
CA ILE A 138 1.04 -7.06 8.47
C ILE A 138 0.23 -7.13 9.77
N GLY A 139 -0.24 -8.33 10.11
CA GLY A 139 -1.08 -8.60 11.26
C GLY A 139 -2.58 -8.63 10.97
N ASP A 140 -3.03 -8.23 9.77
CA ASP A 140 -4.41 -8.45 9.35
C ASP A 140 -4.73 -9.95 9.38
N THR A 141 -5.95 -10.30 9.77
CA THR A 141 -6.43 -11.69 9.73
C THR A 141 -7.11 -11.96 8.40
N LEU A 142 -6.71 -13.07 7.77
CA LEU A 142 -7.24 -13.53 6.49
C LEU A 142 -8.01 -14.85 6.65
N TRP A 143 -9.09 -14.99 5.89
CA TRP A 143 -9.64 -16.28 5.47
C TRP A 143 -9.36 -16.46 3.98
N VAL A 144 -8.80 -17.61 3.63
CA VAL A 144 -8.37 -17.91 2.27
C VAL A 144 -9.12 -19.14 1.79
N TRP A 145 -9.81 -19.00 0.66
CA TRP A 145 -10.36 -20.09 -0.13
C TRP A 145 -9.47 -20.30 -1.34
N GLY A 146 -9.19 -21.56 -1.65
CA GLY A 146 -8.36 -21.90 -2.79
C GLY A 146 -7.88 -23.34 -2.79
N PHE A 147 -6.93 -23.60 -3.68
CA PHE A 147 -6.34 -24.91 -3.90
C PHE A 147 -5.06 -25.08 -3.08
N ASP A 148 -5.01 -26.10 -2.21
CA ASP A 148 -3.79 -26.50 -1.50
C ASP A 148 -2.89 -27.30 -2.44
N ALA A 149 -1.73 -26.72 -2.77
CA ALA A 149 -0.72 -27.35 -3.60
C ALA A 149 0.27 -28.22 -2.81
N GLY A 150 0.06 -28.35 -1.50
CA GLY A 150 0.95 -29.04 -0.58
C GLY A 150 2.10 -28.14 -0.09
N ALA A 151 2.93 -28.69 0.80
CA ALA A 151 4.07 -27.98 1.41
C ALA A 151 3.70 -26.59 1.98
N TYR A 152 2.51 -26.48 2.57
CA TYR A 152 1.97 -25.23 3.12
C TYR A 152 1.83 -24.10 2.09
N THR A 153 1.59 -24.45 0.82
CA THR A 153 1.39 -23.48 -0.27
C THR A 153 -0.03 -23.55 -0.79
N ILE A 154 -0.71 -22.41 -0.82
CA ILE A 154 -2.11 -22.31 -1.25
C ILE A 154 -2.21 -21.30 -2.39
N TYR A 155 -2.84 -21.71 -3.49
CA TYR A 155 -3.25 -20.82 -4.56
C TYR A 155 -4.64 -20.30 -4.24
N ALA A 156 -4.75 -19.00 -3.97
CA ALA A 156 -5.99 -18.40 -3.50
C ALA A 156 -6.94 -18.03 -4.66
N ASP A 157 -8.17 -18.50 -4.57
CA ASP A 157 -9.28 -18.04 -5.42
C ASP A 157 -9.95 -16.80 -4.82
N SER A 158 -10.12 -16.80 -3.49
CA SER A 158 -10.77 -15.71 -2.75
C SER A 158 -10.13 -15.49 -1.39
N ILE A 159 -10.03 -14.22 -0.99
CA ILE A 159 -9.48 -13.79 0.30
C ILE A 159 -10.45 -12.82 0.95
N LEU A 160 -10.83 -13.10 2.20
CA LEU A 160 -11.57 -12.18 3.06
C LEU A 160 -10.63 -11.58 4.10
N VAL A 161 -10.63 -10.25 4.20
CA VAL A 161 -9.67 -9.47 5.01
C VAL A 161 -10.37 -8.78 6.17
N ASN A 162 -9.73 -8.76 7.35
CA ASN A 162 -10.14 -7.99 8.53
C ASN A 162 -11.60 -8.23 8.94
N LEU A 163 -11.83 -9.45 9.39
CA LEU A 163 -13.13 -9.96 9.81
C LEU A 163 -13.67 -9.25 11.06
N PRO A 164 -15.00 -9.24 11.27
CA PRO A 164 -15.57 -8.91 12.56
C PRO A 164 -14.96 -9.80 13.65
N VAL A 165 -14.49 -9.18 14.73
CA VAL A 165 -13.87 -9.90 15.85
C VAL A 165 -14.84 -10.98 16.36
N ARG A 166 -14.34 -12.19 16.60
CA ARG A 166 -15.05 -13.35 17.19
C ARG A 166 -15.91 -14.21 16.25
N VAL A 167 -15.81 -14.05 14.94
CA VAL A 167 -16.42 -15.01 14.01
C VAL A 167 -15.39 -16.10 13.70
N ALA A 168 -15.78 -17.36 13.84
CA ALA A 168 -14.94 -18.49 13.44
C ALA A 168 -14.95 -18.64 11.90
N PRO A 169 -13.84 -19.10 11.28
CA PRO A 169 -13.82 -19.38 9.85
C PRO A 169 -14.90 -20.41 9.48
N PRO A 170 -15.63 -20.21 8.38
CA PRO A 170 -16.47 -21.22 7.77
C PRO A 170 -15.70 -22.52 7.51
N ALA A 171 -16.42 -23.65 7.50
CA ALA A 171 -15.81 -24.98 7.36
C ALA A 171 -15.14 -25.21 6.00
N ASP A 172 -15.50 -24.43 4.99
CA ASP A 172 -14.97 -24.46 3.62
C ASP A 172 -13.74 -23.54 3.42
N VAL A 173 -13.31 -22.80 4.45
CA VAL A 173 -12.06 -22.03 4.40
C VAL A 173 -10.86 -22.98 4.35
N THR A 174 -10.05 -22.87 3.29
CA THR A 174 -8.84 -23.68 3.10
C THR A 174 -7.80 -23.41 4.19
N THR A 175 -7.56 -22.13 4.51
CA THR A 175 -6.70 -21.73 5.63
C THR A 175 -7.11 -20.38 6.20
N SER A 176 -6.74 -20.14 7.46
CA SER A 176 -6.90 -18.84 8.09
C SER A 176 -5.67 -18.50 8.93
N GLY A 177 -5.33 -17.22 8.99
CA GLY A 177 -4.15 -16.79 9.73
C GLY A 177 -3.89 -15.30 9.65
N ASN A 178 -2.86 -14.86 10.37
CA ASN A 178 -2.43 -13.47 10.39
C ASN A 178 -1.31 -13.25 9.39
N ILE A 179 -1.36 -12.14 8.66
CA ILE A 179 -0.31 -11.79 7.68
C ILE A 179 1.01 -11.52 8.39
N LEU A 180 2.06 -12.22 7.96
CA LEU A 180 3.45 -11.99 8.35
C LEU A 180 4.18 -11.09 7.36
N SER A 181 3.98 -11.31 6.06
CA SER A 181 4.60 -10.53 5.00
C SER A 181 3.77 -10.53 3.72
N VAL A 182 3.97 -9.50 2.90
CA VAL A 182 3.34 -9.33 1.58
C VAL A 182 4.45 -8.94 0.60
N MET A 183 4.64 -9.74 -0.45
CA MET A 183 5.66 -9.52 -1.47
C MET A 183 5.08 -9.78 -2.85
N GLY A 184 4.61 -8.72 -3.52
CA GLY A 184 3.95 -8.83 -4.82
C GLY A 184 2.73 -9.74 -4.76
N GLN A 185 2.82 -10.90 -5.41
CA GLN A 185 1.78 -11.93 -5.49
C GLN A 185 1.88 -13.01 -4.42
N THR A 186 2.82 -12.88 -3.49
CA THR A 186 3.03 -13.87 -2.43
C THR A 186 2.75 -13.25 -1.07
N LEU A 187 1.88 -13.89 -0.30
CA LEU A 187 1.60 -13.56 1.10
C LEU A 187 2.18 -14.68 1.98
N SER A 188 2.72 -14.32 3.13
CA SER A 188 2.99 -15.30 4.19
C SER A 188 2.02 -15.07 5.34
N ILE A 189 1.35 -16.12 5.79
CA ILE A 189 0.43 -16.07 6.94
C ILE A 189 0.85 -17.06 8.02
N LEU A 190 0.49 -16.77 9.26
CA LEU A 190 0.63 -17.64 10.42
C LEU A 190 -0.75 -18.06 10.91
N ASP A 191 -1.03 -19.36 10.90
CA ASP A 191 -2.29 -19.88 11.42
C ASP A 191 -2.32 -19.88 12.96
N ALA A 192 -3.47 -20.26 13.54
CA ALA A 192 -3.62 -20.35 14.99
C ALA A 192 -2.76 -21.47 15.64
N GLY A 193 -2.36 -22.48 14.87
CA GLY A 193 -1.47 -23.56 15.30
C GLY A 193 0.02 -23.21 15.22
N GLY A 194 0.38 -22.04 14.70
CA GLY A 194 1.75 -21.60 14.50
C GLY A 194 2.41 -22.12 13.22
N LEU A 195 1.65 -22.76 12.32
CA LEU A 195 2.10 -23.17 11.00
C LEU A 195 2.11 -21.97 10.06
N LYS A 196 3.16 -21.89 9.24
CA LYS A 196 3.32 -20.83 8.24
C LYS A 196 2.87 -21.32 6.88
N TYR A 197 1.97 -20.56 6.26
CA TYR A 197 1.53 -20.81 4.89
C TYR A 197 2.04 -19.74 3.96
N THR A 198 2.31 -20.15 2.72
CA THR A 198 2.58 -19.27 1.59
C THR A 198 1.32 -19.23 0.74
N ILE A 199 0.72 -18.06 0.64
CA ILE A 199 -0.47 -17.83 -0.19
C ILE A 199 -0.01 -17.17 -1.47
N SER A 200 -0.19 -17.86 -2.60
CA SER A 200 0.03 -17.28 -3.92
C SER A 200 -1.28 -16.73 -4.43
N VAL A 201 -1.27 -15.47 -4.87
CA VAL A 201 -2.41 -14.81 -5.48
C VAL A 201 -2.11 -14.48 -6.94
N ASP A 202 -3.15 -14.40 -7.76
CA ASP A 202 -3.04 -14.02 -9.15
C ASP A 202 -3.97 -12.82 -9.45
N PRO A 203 -4.04 -12.33 -10.70
CA PRO A 203 -4.96 -11.25 -11.06
C PRO A 203 -6.45 -11.60 -10.97
N PHE A 204 -6.80 -12.87 -10.81
CA PHE A 204 -8.17 -13.38 -10.70
C PHE A 204 -8.59 -13.64 -9.24
N THR A 205 -7.64 -13.71 -8.30
CA THR A 205 -7.93 -13.80 -6.87
C THR A 205 -8.81 -12.64 -6.43
N THR A 206 -10.00 -12.93 -5.91
CA THR A 206 -10.94 -11.91 -5.44
C THR A 206 -10.65 -11.52 -4.00
N PHE A 207 -10.61 -10.22 -3.70
CA PHE A 207 -10.45 -9.72 -2.34
C PHE A 207 -11.75 -9.09 -1.85
N SER A 208 -12.20 -9.54 -0.68
CA SER A 208 -13.32 -8.96 0.03
C SER A 208 -12.83 -8.28 1.31
N PHE A 209 -13.18 -7.02 1.48
CA PHE A 209 -12.83 -6.23 2.66
C PHE A 209 -14.08 -5.92 3.48
N SER A 210 -13.88 -5.58 4.76
CA SER A 210 -14.94 -5.02 5.59
C SER A 210 -15.50 -3.73 4.97
N ALA A 211 -16.78 -3.44 5.23
CA ALA A 211 -17.44 -2.26 4.67
C ALA A 211 -16.69 -0.95 5.03
N GLY A 212 -16.49 -0.10 4.02
CA GLY A 212 -15.71 1.13 4.10
C GLY A 212 -14.21 0.98 3.81
N GLU A 213 -13.72 -0.25 3.65
CA GLU A 213 -12.37 -0.58 3.18
C GLU A 213 -12.44 -1.25 1.80
N GLY A 214 -11.32 -1.27 1.06
CA GLY A 214 -11.23 -1.97 -0.23
C GLY A 214 -12.34 -1.57 -1.23
N LEU A 215 -12.73 -0.30 -1.26
CA LEU A 215 -13.79 0.16 -2.15
C LEU A 215 -13.41 -0.09 -3.62
N PRO A 216 -14.39 -0.33 -4.50
CA PRO A 216 -14.11 -0.40 -5.94
C PRO A 216 -13.70 0.97 -6.47
N ARG A 217 -12.94 1.00 -7.57
CA ARG A 217 -12.57 2.23 -8.26
C ARG A 217 -13.81 3.13 -8.50
N PRO A 218 -13.71 4.45 -8.21
CA PRO A 218 -14.79 5.37 -8.51
C PRO A 218 -15.20 5.31 -9.99
N ARG A 219 -16.52 5.35 -10.23
CA ARG A 219 -17.06 5.39 -11.61
C ARG A 219 -16.93 6.76 -12.26
N GLU A 220 -16.75 7.79 -11.45
CA GLU A 220 -16.65 9.18 -11.90
C GLU A 220 -15.20 9.67 -11.84
N GLY A 221 -14.89 10.69 -12.66
CA GLY A 221 -13.55 11.25 -12.77
C GLY A 221 -12.73 10.65 -13.91
N LEU A 222 -11.69 11.38 -14.32
CA LEU A 222 -10.74 10.90 -15.33
C LEU A 222 -9.62 10.15 -14.62
N TRP A 223 -9.60 8.82 -14.79
CA TRP A 223 -8.61 7.94 -14.18
C TRP A 223 -7.72 7.30 -15.25
N LEU A 224 -6.41 7.36 -15.04
CA LEU A 224 -5.40 6.69 -15.85
C LEU A 224 -4.95 5.41 -15.15
N ASN A 225 -4.96 4.28 -15.86
CA ASN A 225 -4.41 3.02 -15.33
C ASN A 225 -2.88 3.09 -15.26
N ILE A 226 -2.32 2.80 -14.10
CA ILE A 226 -0.89 2.66 -13.83
C ILE A 226 -0.54 1.29 -13.20
N SER A 227 -1.44 0.30 -13.26
CA SER A 227 -1.22 -1.07 -12.76
C SER A 227 0.02 -1.72 -13.32
N TRP A 228 0.39 -1.40 -14.58
CA TRP A 228 1.63 -1.87 -15.20
C TRP A 228 2.89 -1.45 -14.42
N LEU A 229 2.81 -0.35 -13.68
CA LEU A 229 3.89 0.17 -12.85
C LEU A 229 3.77 -0.32 -11.42
N THR A 230 2.60 -0.19 -10.80
CA THR A 230 2.40 -0.32 -9.34
C THR A 230 1.42 -1.39 -8.91
N GLY A 231 0.70 -2.04 -9.83
CA GLY A 231 -0.15 -3.19 -9.51
C GLY A 231 0.65 -4.39 -9.02
N SER A 232 -0.01 -5.43 -8.51
CA SER A 232 0.67 -6.62 -7.95
C SER A 232 1.62 -7.33 -8.94
N THR A 233 1.31 -7.25 -10.23
CA THR A 233 2.14 -7.74 -11.36
C THR A 233 3.00 -6.66 -12.01
N GLY A 234 2.89 -5.41 -11.57
CA GLY A 234 3.60 -4.27 -12.14
C GLY A 234 5.10 -4.29 -11.82
N LEU A 235 5.86 -3.44 -12.51
CA LEU A 235 7.33 -3.33 -12.32
C LEU A 235 7.74 -3.08 -10.86
N LEU A 236 6.90 -2.38 -10.10
CA LEU A 236 7.10 -2.06 -8.70
C LEU A 236 6.19 -2.88 -7.76
N GLY A 237 5.39 -3.82 -8.29
CA GLY A 237 4.41 -4.60 -7.54
C GLY A 237 5.00 -5.40 -6.38
N ARG A 238 6.25 -5.85 -6.52
CA ARG A 238 7.00 -6.51 -5.44
C ARG A 238 7.16 -5.65 -4.18
N TYR A 239 6.98 -4.34 -4.31
CA TYR A 239 7.08 -3.37 -3.21
C TYR A 239 5.73 -2.98 -2.62
N ASN A 240 4.62 -3.58 -3.07
CA ASN A 240 3.27 -3.22 -2.62
C ASN A 240 3.03 -3.51 -1.14
N GLY A 241 3.80 -4.41 -0.52
CA GLY A 241 3.70 -4.75 0.91
C GLY A 241 4.55 -3.87 1.84
N PHE A 242 5.22 -2.82 1.35
CA PHE A 242 5.96 -1.89 2.20
C PHE A 242 5.01 -0.93 2.92
N HIS A 243 4.23 -1.49 3.85
CA HIS A 243 3.50 -0.78 4.89
C HIS A 243 4.10 -1.22 6.22
N GLY A 244 4.80 -0.35 6.91
CA GLY A 244 5.39 -0.71 8.20
C GLY A 244 4.42 -0.49 9.37
N ALA A 245 4.81 -0.97 10.56
CA ALA A 245 4.04 -0.87 11.81
C ALA A 245 3.63 0.56 12.26
N TYR A 246 4.41 1.58 11.88
CA TYR A 246 4.10 3.01 11.84
C TYR A 246 4.29 3.64 10.44
N HIS A 247 4.31 2.84 9.37
CA HIS A 247 4.84 3.25 8.07
C HIS A 247 3.78 3.17 6.97
N GLY A 248 3.17 4.31 6.64
CA GLY A 248 3.38 4.76 5.27
C GLY A 248 4.86 5.13 5.15
N ILE A 249 5.46 4.98 3.98
CA ILE A 249 6.70 5.71 3.75
C ILE A 249 6.46 7.20 4.13
N LEU A 250 7.49 7.90 4.59
CA LEU A 250 7.48 9.28 5.11
C LEU A 250 6.32 10.18 4.61
N ARG A 251 5.23 10.27 5.37
CA ARG A 251 4.15 11.23 5.14
C ARG A 251 4.67 12.64 5.45
N LEU A 252 5.31 13.29 4.48
CA LEU A 252 5.40 14.74 4.45
C LEU A 252 4.15 15.23 3.74
N ASP A 253 3.10 15.50 4.53
CA ASP A 253 1.96 16.28 4.08
C ASP A 253 2.48 17.58 3.44
N PHE A 254 2.22 17.74 2.15
CA PHE A 254 2.18 19.05 1.51
C PHE A 254 0.82 19.23 0.83
N SER A 255 -0.26 19.03 1.59
CA SER A 255 -1.35 20.01 1.50
C SER A 255 -0.91 21.23 2.30
N ARG A 256 -1.03 22.42 1.70
CA ARG A 256 -0.67 23.75 2.26
C ARG A 256 -1.26 23.96 3.69
N PRO A 257 -0.69 24.89 4.51
CA PRO A 257 -0.91 25.03 5.96
C PRO A 257 -2.37 24.95 6.42
#